data_AF-A0A662K6I0-F1
#
_entry.id   AF-A0A662K6I0-F1
#
_cell.length_a   1.000
_cell.length_b   1.000
_cell.length_c   1.000
_cell.angle_alpha   90.00
_cell.angle_beta   90.00
_cell.angle_gamma   90.00
#
_symmetry.space_group_name_H-M   'P 1'
#
loop_
_entity.id
_entity.type
_entity.pdbx_description
1 polymer ?
#
loop_
_entity_poly.entity_id
_entity_poly.type
_entity_poly.pdbx_seq_one_letter_code
_entity_poly.pdbx_strand_id
1 'polypeptide(L)'
;MEVDKEKEIIERVKKDWKFLENVEHQTEAICIEAVKINGMALQYVRDQTYLVCLYAIKENAMAVQFVNWQTEDICLDAIKSNPMSLKYIKFPTLRVTHCALELNHMVLEYVLPQYLDFSVFYRVLRRDGMLVKKLIECEDETIKKKIVMYDGKTVFFGKEELYLIAVAQNGLALQFIKDQTFILCLIAVSRNGLALEFVQEQNEEICVAAVMQNPLALKYVKVQTMKICFAATISENPSADRHMIESIDYKKLISLGNYSQEEYQSLFEFVSTLRSPPQYHCQFDQKLCSLSMILQHPEFIQYIKFKREELCLLAVAIDPFIIGYINDQTLLLALIACSRNSYSSTCIHDKLRNELAGILLF
;
A
#
# COMPACT_ATOMS: atom_id res chain seq x y z
N MET A 1 14.82 -56.68 22.04
CA MET A 1 15.79 -56.70 20.92
C MET A 1 15.49 -55.67 19.85
N GLU A 2 14.38 -55.75 19.09
CA GLU A 2 14.10 -54.72 18.06
C GLU A 2 13.79 -53.33 18.66
N VAL A 3 12.99 -53.28 19.72
CA VAL A 3 12.67 -52.03 20.46
C VAL A 3 13.92 -51.37 21.08
N ASP A 4 14.92 -52.16 21.48
CA ASP A 4 16.15 -51.64 22.09
C ASP A 4 17.08 -51.03 21.03
N LYS A 5 17.12 -51.64 19.84
CA LYS A 5 17.87 -51.11 18.68
C LYS A 5 17.27 -49.81 18.16
N GLU A 6 15.94 -49.71 18.07
CA GLU A 6 15.27 -48.47 17.66
C GLU A 6 15.58 -47.31 18.61
N LYS A 7 15.54 -47.56 19.94
CA LYS A 7 15.91 -46.54 20.94
C LYS A 7 17.36 -46.07 20.80
N GLU A 8 18.29 -46.98 20.55
CA GLU A 8 19.69 -46.63 20.32
C GLU A 8 19.86 -45.76 19.07
N ILE A 9 19.16 -46.09 17.98
CA ILE A 9 19.16 -45.30 16.74
C ILE A 9 18.59 -43.90 17.01
N ILE A 10 17.47 -43.80 17.73
CA ILE A 10 16.87 -42.51 18.11
C ILE A 10 17.86 -41.66 18.94
N GLU A 11 18.54 -42.25 19.93
CA GLU A 11 19.54 -41.52 20.74
C GLU A 11 20.74 -41.06 19.91
N ARG A 12 21.11 -41.79 18.85
CA ARG A 12 22.14 -41.34 17.90
C ARG A 12 21.65 -40.20 17.01
N VAL A 13 20.44 -40.31 16.46
CA VAL A 13 19.79 -39.25 15.68
C VAL A 13 19.63 -37.97 16.51
N LYS A 14 19.34 -38.10 17.81
CA LYS A 14 19.27 -36.97 18.75
C LYS A 14 20.56 -36.18 18.87
N LYS A 15 21.71 -36.84 18.72
CA LYS A 15 23.03 -36.21 18.78
C LYS A 15 23.48 -35.69 17.42
N ASP A 16 23.15 -36.41 16.35
CA ASP A 16 23.47 -36.05 14.97
C ASP A 16 22.32 -36.44 14.04
N TRP A 17 21.50 -35.46 13.66
CA TRP A 17 20.35 -35.66 12.77
C TRP A 17 20.76 -36.15 11.37
N LYS A 18 22.00 -35.86 10.92
CA LYS A 18 22.49 -36.33 9.62
C LYS A 18 22.70 -37.84 9.58
N PHE A 19 22.84 -38.47 10.75
CA PHE A 19 22.93 -39.93 10.85
C PHE A 19 21.74 -40.64 10.20
N LEU A 20 20.58 -39.97 10.09
CA LEU A 20 19.39 -40.48 9.41
C LEU A 20 19.67 -41.02 7.99
N GLU A 21 20.58 -40.39 7.25
CA GLU A 21 21.00 -40.82 5.90
C GLU A 21 21.49 -42.28 5.87
N ASN A 22 22.21 -42.68 6.93
CA ASN A 22 22.84 -43.99 7.07
C ASN A 22 21.93 -45.03 7.75
N VAL A 23 20.72 -44.67 8.16
CA VAL A 23 19.78 -45.61 8.79
C VAL A 23 19.14 -46.49 7.70
N GLU A 24 19.32 -47.81 7.78
CA GLU A 24 18.73 -48.75 6.81
C GLU A 24 17.20 -48.83 6.94
N HIS A 25 16.68 -49.00 8.16
CA HIS A 25 15.24 -49.10 8.43
C HIS A 25 14.74 -47.86 9.18
N GLN A 26 14.18 -46.91 8.43
CA GLN A 26 13.64 -45.67 8.96
C GLN A 26 12.18 -45.88 9.43
N THR A 27 11.94 -45.87 10.74
CA THR A 27 10.58 -45.81 11.29
C THR A 27 10.10 -44.36 11.34
N GLU A 28 8.77 -44.16 11.37
CA GLU A 28 8.19 -42.82 11.52
C GLU A 28 8.73 -42.10 12.76
N ALA A 29 8.94 -42.81 13.88
CA ALA A 29 9.50 -42.26 15.11
C ALA A 29 10.94 -41.77 14.94
N ILE A 30 11.81 -42.56 14.31
CA ILE A 30 13.20 -42.16 14.01
C ILE A 30 13.21 -40.89 13.14
N CYS A 31 12.39 -40.88 12.07
CA CYS A 31 12.28 -39.74 11.17
C CYS A 31 11.78 -38.48 11.88
N ILE A 32 10.73 -38.59 12.70
CA ILE A 32 10.17 -37.47 13.47
C ILE A 32 11.23 -36.86 14.39
N GLU A 33 12.01 -37.69 15.09
CA GLU A 33 13.05 -37.17 15.99
C GLU A 33 14.15 -36.45 15.22
N ALA A 34 14.54 -36.93 14.04
CA ALA A 34 15.50 -36.22 13.19
C ALA A 34 14.98 -34.85 12.75
N VAL A 35 13.75 -34.79 12.21
CA VAL A 35 13.19 -33.55 11.65
C VAL A 35 12.81 -32.53 12.71
N LYS A 36 12.55 -32.95 13.95
CA LYS A 36 12.37 -32.04 15.09
C LYS A 36 13.66 -31.31 15.49
N ILE A 37 14.82 -31.91 15.22
CA ILE A 37 16.13 -31.31 15.52
C ILE A 37 16.55 -30.39 14.38
N ASN A 38 16.29 -30.81 13.14
CA ASN A 38 16.50 -30.00 11.96
C ASN A 38 15.52 -30.44 10.87
N GLY A 39 14.58 -29.57 10.50
CA GLY A 39 13.55 -29.83 9.50
C GLY A 39 14.12 -30.16 8.12
N MET A 40 15.32 -29.68 7.81
CA MET A 40 16.03 -30.03 6.57
C MET A 40 16.48 -31.50 6.52
N ALA A 41 16.45 -32.22 7.65
CA ALA A 41 16.64 -33.67 7.68
C ALA A 41 15.60 -34.42 6.84
N LEU A 42 14.47 -33.78 6.50
CA LEU A 42 13.44 -34.33 5.62
C LEU A 42 13.99 -34.81 4.27
N GLN A 43 15.09 -34.21 3.78
CA GLN A 43 15.75 -34.64 2.54
C GLN A 43 16.28 -36.09 2.59
N TYR A 44 16.51 -36.64 3.79
CA TYR A 44 17.01 -38.01 4.00
C TYR A 44 15.90 -39.02 4.34
N VAL A 45 14.65 -38.56 4.47
CA VAL A 45 13.50 -39.43 4.76
C VAL A 45 13.05 -40.12 3.48
N ARG A 46 13.14 -41.45 3.45
CA ARG A 46 12.74 -42.26 2.27
C ARG A 46 11.22 -42.35 2.14
N ASP A 47 10.56 -42.69 3.24
CA ASP A 47 9.10 -42.84 3.31
C ASP A 47 8.49 -41.70 4.13
N GLN A 48 8.00 -40.68 3.43
CA GLN A 48 7.43 -39.48 4.05
C GLN A 48 5.96 -39.69 4.43
N THR A 49 5.63 -39.47 5.70
CA THR A 49 4.25 -39.36 6.18
C THR A 49 3.87 -37.90 6.42
N TYR A 50 2.57 -37.62 6.53
CA TYR A 50 2.07 -36.30 6.87
C TYR A 50 2.68 -35.75 8.16
N LEU A 51 2.80 -36.59 9.20
CA LEU A 51 3.35 -36.17 10.48
C LEU A 51 4.83 -35.81 10.37
N VAL A 52 5.64 -36.61 9.67
CA VAL A 52 7.07 -36.31 9.46
C VAL A 52 7.22 -34.98 8.73
N CYS A 53 6.48 -34.75 7.64
CA CYS A 53 6.50 -33.49 6.90
C CYS A 53 6.06 -32.30 7.77
N LEU A 54 4.99 -32.46 8.55
CA LEU A 54 4.47 -31.41 9.42
C LEU A 54 5.47 -31.03 10.53
N TYR A 55 6.09 -32.02 11.18
CA TYR A 55 7.14 -31.74 12.19
C TYR A 55 8.35 -31.06 11.56
N ALA A 56 8.76 -31.48 10.36
CA ALA A 56 9.84 -30.83 9.62
C ALA A 56 9.53 -29.37 9.30
N ILE A 57 8.32 -29.08 8.80
CA ILE A 57 7.87 -27.73 8.45
C ILE A 57 7.73 -26.83 9.68
N LYS A 58 7.24 -27.38 10.80
CA LYS A 58 7.14 -26.63 12.06
C LYS A 58 8.51 -26.21 12.60
N GLU A 59 9.54 -27.04 12.39
CA GLU A 59 10.91 -26.70 12.74
C GLU A 59 11.48 -25.70 11.73
N ASN A 60 11.41 -26.01 10.43
CA ASN A 60 11.87 -25.16 9.35
C ASN A 60 10.92 -25.24 8.15
N ALA A 61 10.13 -24.19 7.94
CA ALA A 61 9.17 -24.11 6.84
C ALA A 61 9.78 -24.28 5.44
N MET A 62 11.08 -23.99 5.25
CA MET A 62 11.77 -24.22 3.97
C MET A 62 11.96 -25.70 3.66
N ALA A 63 11.77 -26.60 4.64
CA ALA A 63 11.76 -28.04 4.44
C ALA A 63 10.66 -28.49 3.46
N VAL A 64 9.66 -27.64 3.19
CA VAL A 64 8.65 -27.88 2.13
C VAL A 64 9.28 -28.21 0.77
N GLN A 65 10.51 -27.74 0.51
CA GLN A 65 11.27 -28.05 -0.71
C GLN A 65 11.55 -29.55 -0.89
N PHE A 66 11.61 -30.31 0.21
CA PHE A 66 11.88 -31.75 0.24
C PHE A 66 10.62 -32.60 0.38
N VAL A 67 9.44 -31.98 0.49
CA VAL A 67 8.18 -32.72 0.54
C VAL A 67 7.88 -33.30 -0.85
N ASN A 68 7.70 -34.62 -0.91
CA ASN A 68 7.46 -35.34 -2.17
C ASN A 68 6.08 -35.00 -2.78
N TRP A 69 5.09 -34.75 -1.93
CA TRP A 69 3.70 -34.46 -2.29
C TRP A 69 3.26 -33.15 -1.64
N GLN A 70 3.47 -32.02 -2.33
CA GLN A 70 3.10 -30.69 -1.85
C GLN A 70 1.58 -30.45 -1.99
N THR A 71 0.79 -31.04 -1.10
CA THR A 71 -0.65 -30.78 -1.03
C THR A 71 -0.93 -29.35 -0.57
N GLU A 72 -2.10 -28.82 -0.92
CA GLU A 72 -2.49 -27.45 -0.54
C GLU A 72 -2.36 -27.24 0.99
N ASP A 73 -2.77 -28.20 1.81
CA ASP A 73 -2.71 -28.10 3.27
C ASP A 73 -1.26 -28.01 3.79
N ILE A 74 -0.35 -28.84 3.29
CA ILE A 74 1.08 -28.78 3.67
C ILE A 74 1.69 -27.45 3.24
N CYS A 75 1.37 -26.99 2.03
CA CYS A 75 1.80 -25.70 1.54
C CYS A 75 1.30 -24.57 2.43
N LEU A 76 0.02 -24.58 2.84
CA LEU A 76 -0.55 -23.59 3.74
C LEU A 76 0.10 -23.62 5.12
N ASP A 77 0.41 -24.80 5.66
CA ASP A 77 1.13 -24.93 6.93
C ASP A 77 2.56 -24.37 6.84
N ALA A 78 3.26 -24.60 5.72
CA ALA A 78 4.57 -23.99 5.46
C ALA A 78 4.49 -22.47 5.36
N ILE A 79 3.50 -21.94 4.62
CA ILE A 79 3.29 -20.50 4.47
C ILE A 79 2.96 -19.84 5.80
N LYS A 80 2.07 -20.44 6.61
CA LYS A 80 1.72 -19.93 7.94
C LYS A 80 2.91 -19.91 8.90
N SER A 81 3.83 -20.87 8.76
CA SER A 81 5.06 -20.92 9.55
C SER A 81 6.09 -19.88 9.07
N ASN A 82 6.33 -19.79 7.76
CA ASN A 82 7.15 -18.75 7.15
C ASN A 82 6.69 -18.48 5.70
N PRO A 83 6.17 -17.29 5.39
CA PRO A 83 5.69 -16.96 4.04
C PRO A 83 6.77 -17.06 2.95
N MET A 84 8.04 -16.88 3.30
CA MET A 84 9.16 -17.01 2.35
C MET A 84 9.33 -18.44 1.83
N SER A 85 8.68 -19.43 2.46
CA SER A 85 8.64 -20.80 1.95
C SER A 85 7.92 -20.92 0.60
N LEU A 86 7.13 -19.91 0.18
CA LEU A 86 6.50 -19.85 -1.14
C LEU A 86 7.49 -20.12 -2.28
N LYS A 87 8.73 -19.63 -2.15
CA LYS A 87 9.83 -19.85 -3.10
C LYS A 87 10.08 -21.34 -3.39
N TYR A 88 9.82 -22.22 -2.43
CA TYR A 88 10.10 -23.65 -2.50
C TYR A 88 8.87 -24.51 -2.83
N ILE A 89 7.71 -23.87 -3.04
CA ILE A 89 6.49 -24.55 -3.47
C ILE A 89 6.49 -24.58 -5.00
N LYS A 90 6.47 -25.79 -5.59
CA LYS A 90 6.63 -25.98 -7.03
C LYS A 90 5.43 -25.45 -7.82
N PHE A 91 4.23 -25.68 -7.31
CA PHE A 91 2.97 -25.32 -7.96
C PHE A 91 1.99 -24.77 -6.91
N PRO A 92 2.21 -23.54 -6.40
CA PRO A 92 1.34 -22.97 -5.40
C PRO A 92 -0.04 -22.71 -5.99
N THR A 93 -1.10 -23.06 -5.26
CA THR A 93 -2.46 -22.68 -5.65
C THR A 93 -2.66 -21.17 -5.46
N LEU A 94 -3.75 -20.64 -6.04
CA LEU A 94 -4.14 -19.25 -5.85
C LEU A 94 -4.34 -18.94 -4.34
N ARG A 95 -4.93 -19.88 -3.59
CA ARG A 95 -5.16 -19.77 -2.16
C ARG A 95 -3.86 -19.70 -1.35
N VAL A 96 -2.89 -20.58 -1.65
CA VAL A 96 -1.55 -20.56 -1.04
C VAL A 96 -0.86 -19.23 -1.31
N THR A 97 -0.94 -18.76 -2.56
CA THR A 97 -0.35 -17.49 -2.99
C THR A 97 -0.96 -16.30 -2.25
N HIS A 98 -2.29 -16.22 -2.15
CA HIS A 98 -2.96 -15.16 -1.39
C HIS A 98 -2.61 -15.19 0.09
N CYS A 99 -2.62 -16.38 0.71
CA CYS A 99 -2.24 -16.53 2.11
C CYS A 99 -0.80 -16.04 2.37
N ALA A 100 0.13 -16.35 1.46
CA ALA A 100 1.51 -15.89 1.58
C ALA A 100 1.63 -14.36 1.50
N LEU A 101 0.95 -13.73 0.55
CA LEU A 101 0.94 -12.28 0.37
C LEU A 101 0.29 -11.53 1.53
N GLU A 102 -0.72 -12.13 2.17
CA GLU A 102 -1.37 -11.56 3.36
C GLU A 102 -0.46 -11.54 4.59
N LEU A 103 0.37 -12.57 4.73
CA LEU A 103 1.31 -12.68 5.83
C LEU A 103 2.59 -11.86 5.60
N ASN A 104 3.09 -11.81 4.37
CA ASN A 104 4.26 -11.03 4.01
C ASN A 104 4.23 -10.65 2.52
N HIS A 105 4.02 -9.37 2.23
CA HIS A 105 3.96 -8.86 0.85
C HIS A 105 5.29 -8.99 0.07
N MET A 106 6.43 -9.16 0.75
CA MET A 106 7.73 -9.31 0.11
C MET A 106 7.82 -10.60 -0.71
N VAL A 107 6.94 -11.58 -0.48
CA VAL A 107 6.88 -12.83 -1.26
C VAL A 107 6.37 -12.62 -2.68
N LEU A 108 5.92 -11.40 -3.04
CA LEU A 108 5.49 -11.06 -4.40
C LEU A 108 6.53 -11.47 -5.46
N GLU A 109 7.83 -11.40 -5.12
CA GLU A 109 8.91 -11.81 -6.03
C GLU A 109 8.90 -13.30 -6.41
N TYR A 110 8.22 -14.14 -5.64
CA TYR A 110 8.07 -15.58 -5.88
C TYR A 110 6.72 -15.96 -6.47
N VAL A 111 5.83 -14.99 -6.68
CA VAL A 111 4.51 -15.26 -7.26
C VAL A 111 4.65 -15.53 -8.75
N LEU A 112 4.08 -16.65 -9.20
CA LEU A 112 4.11 -17.01 -10.62
C LEU A 112 3.34 -15.97 -11.45
N PRO A 113 3.84 -15.59 -12.65
CA PRO A 113 3.22 -14.56 -13.49
C PRO A 113 1.74 -14.79 -13.78
N GLN A 114 1.30 -16.04 -13.90
CA GLN A 114 -0.11 -16.38 -14.16
C GLN A 114 -1.10 -15.91 -13.08
N TYR A 115 -0.61 -15.68 -11.85
CA TYR A 115 -1.37 -15.21 -10.70
C TYR A 115 -1.22 -13.69 -10.47
N LEU A 116 -0.39 -13.00 -11.26
CA LEU A 116 -0.25 -11.55 -11.17
C LEU A 116 -1.45 -10.87 -11.85
N ASP A 117 -2.40 -10.45 -11.04
CA ASP A 117 -3.56 -9.68 -11.48
C ASP A 117 -3.75 -8.41 -10.66
N PHE A 118 -4.74 -7.59 -11.05
CA PHE A 118 -5.07 -6.38 -10.31
C PHE A 118 -5.33 -6.63 -8.82
N SER A 119 -6.03 -7.73 -8.47
CA SER A 119 -6.39 -8.04 -7.08
C SER A 119 -5.17 -8.36 -6.22
N VAL A 120 -4.17 -9.08 -6.77
CA VAL A 120 -2.89 -9.34 -6.12
C VAL A 120 -2.13 -8.04 -5.87
N PHE A 121 -1.97 -7.20 -6.88
CA PHE A 121 -1.27 -5.93 -6.72
C PHE A 121 -2.01 -4.97 -5.79
N TYR A 122 -3.34 -4.90 -5.85
CA TYR A 122 -4.13 -4.11 -4.92
C TYR A 122 -3.80 -4.49 -3.46
N ARG A 123 -3.81 -5.79 -3.13
CA ARG A 123 -3.54 -6.26 -1.75
C ARG A 123 -2.14 -5.86 -1.28
N VAL A 124 -1.16 -6.02 -2.17
CA VAL A 124 0.23 -5.70 -1.88
C VAL A 124 0.42 -4.19 -1.67
N LEU A 125 -0.05 -3.37 -2.61
CA LEU A 125 0.10 -1.91 -2.56
C LEU A 125 -0.67 -1.26 -1.41
N ARG A 126 -1.80 -1.85 -1.02
CA ARG A 126 -2.54 -1.49 0.18
C ARG A 126 -1.72 -1.66 1.46
N ARG A 127 -0.81 -2.63 1.52
CA ARG A 127 0.09 -2.83 2.67
C ARG A 127 1.32 -1.93 2.55
N ASP A 128 1.96 -1.93 1.39
CA ASP A 128 3.17 -1.15 1.13
C ASP A 128 3.15 -0.57 -0.29
N GLY A 129 2.91 0.74 -0.37
CA GLY A 129 2.87 1.48 -1.63
C GLY A 129 4.20 1.54 -2.37
N MET A 130 5.35 1.27 -1.71
CA MET A 130 6.66 1.25 -2.38
C MET A 130 6.81 0.11 -3.38
N LEU A 131 6.00 -0.93 -3.24
CA LEU A 131 6.02 -2.08 -4.14
C LEU A 131 5.43 -1.77 -5.51
N VAL A 132 4.98 -0.54 -5.75
CA VAL A 132 4.68 -0.06 -7.10
C VAL A 132 5.87 -0.20 -8.03
N LYS A 133 7.11 -0.16 -7.49
CA LYS A 133 8.32 -0.47 -8.25
C LYS A 133 8.24 -1.85 -8.93
N LYS A 134 7.72 -2.86 -8.22
CA LYS A 134 7.52 -4.21 -8.78
C LYS A 134 6.47 -4.22 -9.88
N LEU A 135 5.37 -3.49 -9.69
CA LEU A 135 4.35 -3.31 -10.72
C LEU A 135 4.91 -2.66 -12.00
N ILE A 136 5.84 -1.72 -11.87
CA ILE A 136 6.48 -1.05 -13.00
C ILE A 136 7.48 -1.98 -13.71
N GLU A 137 8.18 -2.83 -12.96
CA GLU A 137 9.08 -3.87 -13.50
C GLU A 137 8.32 -4.95 -14.29
N CYS A 138 7.01 -5.14 -14.03
CA CYS A 138 6.16 -6.04 -14.79
C CYS A 138 5.76 -5.45 -16.16
N GLU A 139 5.85 -6.26 -17.21
CA GLU A 139 5.31 -5.90 -18.53
C GLU A 139 3.79 -5.75 -18.45
N ASP A 140 3.20 -4.74 -19.09
CA ASP A 140 1.77 -4.41 -18.94
C ASP A 140 0.84 -5.56 -19.33
N GLU A 141 1.24 -6.40 -20.29
CA GLU A 141 0.48 -7.57 -20.73
C GLU A 141 0.40 -8.67 -19.66
N THR A 142 1.29 -8.65 -18.66
CA THR A 142 1.29 -9.63 -17.57
C THR A 142 0.24 -9.33 -16.51
N ILE A 143 -0.08 -8.06 -16.27
CA ILE A 143 -1.07 -7.65 -15.26
C ILE A 143 -2.45 -7.83 -15.88
N LYS A 144 -3.12 -8.93 -15.54
CA LYS A 144 -4.50 -9.15 -15.95
C LYS A 144 -5.38 -8.05 -15.37
N LYS A 145 -5.88 -7.18 -16.26
CA LYS A 145 -6.87 -6.14 -15.91
C LYS A 145 -8.09 -6.79 -15.28
N LYS A 146 -8.64 -6.15 -14.25
CA LYS A 146 -9.90 -6.59 -13.65
C LYS A 146 -11.05 -5.84 -14.32
N ILE A 147 -12.02 -6.59 -14.81
CA ILE A 147 -13.24 -6.05 -15.44
C ILE A 147 -14.40 -6.33 -14.50
N VAL A 148 -15.19 -5.30 -14.21
CA VAL A 148 -16.34 -5.38 -13.30
C VAL A 148 -17.55 -4.73 -13.95
N MET A 149 -18.72 -5.35 -13.83
CA MET A 149 -19.98 -4.73 -14.23
C MET A 149 -20.55 -4.02 -13.01
N TYR A 150 -20.61 -2.69 -13.05
CA TYR A 150 -21.16 -1.88 -11.97
C TYR A 150 -22.15 -0.86 -12.51
N ASP A 151 -23.35 -0.89 -11.96
CA ASP A 151 -24.43 0.03 -12.33
C ASP A 151 -24.73 0.06 -13.85
N GLY A 152 -24.72 -1.11 -14.47
CA GLY A 152 -24.93 -1.28 -15.91
C GLY A 152 -23.75 -0.81 -16.78
N LYS A 153 -22.63 -0.39 -16.17
CA LYS A 153 -21.42 0.04 -16.87
C LYS A 153 -20.28 -0.95 -16.67
N THR A 154 -19.49 -1.17 -17.71
CA THR A 154 -18.24 -1.91 -17.60
C THR A 154 -17.15 -0.98 -17.04
N VAL A 155 -16.57 -1.36 -15.91
CA VAL A 155 -15.46 -0.67 -15.26
C VAL A 155 -14.20 -1.50 -15.43
N PHE A 156 -13.11 -0.85 -15.84
CA PHE A 156 -11.81 -1.48 -16.04
C PHE A 156 -10.85 -1.00 -14.95
N PHE A 157 -10.11 -1.93 -14.38
CA PHE A 157 -9.04 -1.66 -13.44
C PHE A 157 -7.73 -2.21 -13.98
N GLY A 158 -6.73 -1.35 -14.05
CA GLY A 158 -5.40 -1.65 -14.53
C GLY A 158 -4.33 -0.93 -13.73
N LYS A 159 -3.26 -0.55 -14.43
CA LYS A 159 -2.05 -0.01 -13.82
C LYS A 159 -2.26 1.39 -13.24
N GLU A 160 -3.05 2.22 -13.91
CA GLU A 160 -3.32 3.60 -13.49
C GLU A 160 -4.02 3.66 -12.12
N GLU A 161 -5.01 2.80 -11.88
CA GLU A 161 -5.68 2.74 -10.58
C GLU A 161 -4.77 2.19 -9.49
N LEU A 162 -3.90 1.22 -9.82
CA LEU A 162 -2.89 0.71 -8.88
C LEU A 162 -1.87 1.79 -8.50
N TYR A 163 -1.50 2.68 -9.43
CA TYR A 163 -0.67 3.84 -9.11
C TYR A 163 -1.34 4.76 -8.11
N LEU A 164 -2.63 5.08 -8.28
CA LEU A 164 -3.40 5.88 -7.33
C LEU A 164 -3.42 5.21 -5.95
N ILE A 165 -3.65 3.90 -5.88
CA ILE A 165 -3.63 3.13 -4.64
C ILE A 165 -2.27 3.20 -3.95
N ALA A 166 -1.18 3.06 -4.72
CA ALA A 166 0.18 3.11 -4.20
C ALA A 166 0.53 4.48 -3.59
N VAL A 167 0.25 5.57 -4.32
CA VAL A 167 0.56 6.93 -3.84
C VAL A 167 -0.35 7.37 -2.70
N ALA A 168 -1.62 6.95 -2.71
CA ALA A 168 -2.53 7.19 -1.61
C ALA A 168 -2.03 6.51 -0.33
N GLN A 169 -1.51 5.27 -0.44
CA GLN A 169 -0.93 4.57 0.70
C GLN A 169 0.38 5.24 1.16
N ASN A 170 1.31 5.51 0.24
CA ASN A 170 2.58 6.15 0.52
C ASN A 170 2.96 7.15 -0.59
N GLY A 171 2.92 8.45 -0.28
CA GLY A 171 3.15 9.52 -1.25
C GLY A 171 4.53 9.47 -1.95
N LEU A 172 5.56 8.90 -1.30
CA LEU A 172 6.88 8.75 -1.91
C LEU A 172 6.92 7.70 -3.03
N ALA A 173 5.83 6.95 -3.25
CA ALA A 173 5.72 5.97 -4.33
C ALA A 173 5.80 6.62 -5.70
N LEU A 174 5.47 7.92 -5.77
CA LEU A 174 5.57 8.73 -6.98
C LEU A 174 6.96 8.68 -7.62
N GLN A 175 8.03 8.49 -6.83
CA GLN A 175 9.42 8.44 -7.32
C GLN A 175 9.66 7.36 -8.40
N PHE A 176 8.85 6.30 -8.40
CA PHE A 176 8.98 5.21 -9.38
C PHE A 176 8.13 5.45 -10.63
N ILE A 177 7.11 6.29 -10.55
CA ILE A 177 6.11 6.45 -11.61
C ILE A 177 6.57 7.54 -12.59
N LYS A 178 6.75 7.15 -13.85
CA LYS A 178 7.17 8.05 -14.93
C LYS A 178 6.02 8.88 -15.48
N ASP A 179 4.91 8.23 -15.82
CA ASP A 179 3.74 8.90 -16.39
C ASP A 179 2.87 9.47 -15.27
N GLN A 180 3.13 10.72 -14.93
CA GLN A 180 2.51 11.40 -13.80
C GLN A 180 1.32 12.24 -14.24
N THR A 181 0.13 11.91 -13.76
CA THR A 181 -1.06 12.75 -13.94
C THR A 181 -1.15 13.79 -12.82
N PHE A 182 -1.86 14.88 -13.07
CA PHE A 182 -2.12 15.91 -12.07
C PHE A 182 -2.67 15.34 -10.76
N ILE A 183 -3.68 14.45 -10.85
CA ILE A 183 -4.32 13.86 -9.67
C ILE A 183 -3.36 12.91 -8.91
N LEU A 184 -2.51 12.17 -9.63
CA LEU A 184 -1.51 11.30 -9.02
C LEU A 184 -0.49 12.11 -8.21
N CYS A 185 0.06 13.18 -8.81
CA CYS A 185 0.99 14.09 -8.13
C CYS A 185 0.33 14.74 -6.92
N LEU A 186 -0.90 15.22 -7.09
CA LEU A 186 -1.63 15.89 -6.03
C LEU A 186 -1.86 14.96 -4.84
N ILE A 187 -2.37 13.74 -5.06
CA ILE A 187 -2.54 12.76 -3.98
C ILE A 187 -1.20 12.43 -3.30
N ALA A 188 -0.13 12.27 -4.08
CA ALA A 188 1.18 11.96 -3.55
C ALA A 188 1.69 13.05 -2.58
N VAL A 189 1.62 14.32 -2.97
CA VAL A 189 2.09 15.44 -2.14
C VAL A 189 1.17 15.71 -0.94
N SER A 190 -0.14 15.48 -1.09
CA SER A 190 -1.08 15.54 0.04
C SER A 190 -0.83 14.43 1.06
N ARG A 191 -0.31 13.28 0.61
CA ARG A 191 0.05 12.17 1.48
C ARG A 191 1.41 12.39 2.14
N ASN A 192 2.37 12.93 1.40
CA ASN A 192 3.70 13.29 1.90
C ASN A 192 4.23 14.48 1.09
N GLY A 193 4.32 15.67 1.71
CA GLY A 193 4.73 16.89 1.02
C GLY A 193 6.13 16.81 0.41
N LEU A 194 7.02 15.97 0.96
CA LEU A 194 8.35 15.74 0.39
C LEU A 194 8.32 15.01 -0.96
N ALA A 195 7.20 14.36 -1.31
CA ALA A 195 7.01 13.77 -2.64
C ALA A 195 7.10 14.80 -3.77
N LEU A 196 7.01 16.10 -3.46
CA LEU A 196 7.24 17.19 -4.43
C LEU A 196 8.60 17.09 -5.13
N GLU A 197 9.62 16.52 -4.46
CA GLU A 197 10.93 16.23 -5.03
C GLU A 197 10.83 15.41 -6.33
N PHE A 198 9.85 14.51 -6.41
CA PHE A 198 9.67 13.58 -7.52
C PHE A 198 8.65 14.03 -8.56
N VAL A 199 8.02 15.20 -8.37
CA VAL A 199 7.06 15.75 -9.32
C VAL A 199 7.81 16.32 -10.53
N GLN A 200 7.53 15.76 -11.71
CA GLN A 200 8.16 16.19 -12.96
C GLN A 200 7.68 17.58 -13.38
N GLU A 201 6.36 17.73 -13.51
CA GLU A 201 5.70 18.98 -13.90
C GLU A 201 5.00 19.61 -12.69
N GLN A 202 5.61 20.67 -12.15
CA GLN A 202 5.08 21.40 -11.00
C GLN A 202 4.13 22.50 -11.46
N ASN A 203 2.92 22.52 -10.91
CA ASN A 203 2.04 23.67 -10.94
C ASN A 203 1.88 24.26 -9.54
N GLU A 204 1.26 25.45 -9.47
CA GLU A 204 1.10 26.16 -8.21
C GLU A 204 0.25 25.36 -7.21
N GLU A 205 -0.79 24.67 -7.67
CA GLU A 205 -1.67 23.85 -6.83
C GLU A 205 -0.93 22.70 -6.15
N ILE A 206 -0.13 21.93 -6.89
CA ILE A 206 0.69 20.83 -6.35
C ILE A 206 1.73 21.37 -5.36
N CYS A 207 2.38 22.48 -5.68
CA CYS A 207 3.38 23.09 -4.79
C CYS A 207 2.75 23.58 -3.49
N VAL A 208 1.61 24.28 -3.58
CA VAL A 208 0.84 24.71 -2.40
C VAL A 208 0.42 23.50 -1.58
N ALA A 209 -0.13 22.46 -2.20
CA ALA A 209 -0.54 21.23 -1.52
C ALA A 209 0.63 20.59 -0.75
N ALA A 210 1.78 20.44 -1.39
CA ALA A 210 2.98 19.87 -0.80
C ALA A 210 3.47 20.67 0.41
N VAL A 211 3.54 22.00 0.26
CA VAL A 211 4.07 22.91 1.28
C VAL A 211 3.12 23.05 2.47
N MET A 212 1.80 23.08 2.22
CA MET A 212 0.80 23.07 3.29
C MET A 212 0.88 21.78 4.12
N GLN A 213 1.18 20.65 3.48
CA GLN A 213 1.33 19.36 4.13
C GLN A 213 2.64 19.29 4.93
N ASN A 214 3.76 19.69 4.30
CA ASN A 214 5.08 19.74 4.90
C ASN A 214 5.86 20.97 4.37
N PRO A 215 6.10 21.99 5.21
CA PRO A 215 6.82 23.19 4.81
C PRO A 215 8.23 22.95 4.28
N LEU A 216 8.89 21.87 4.72
CA LEU A 216 10.21 21.49 4.24
C LEU A 216 10.19 21.17 2.74
N ALA A 217 9.03 20.88 2.15
CA ALA A 217 8.87 20.70 0.72
C ALA A 217 9.20 21.96 -0.09
N LEU A 218 9.19 23.15 0.53
CA LEU A 218 9.51 24.42 -0.13
C LEU A 218 10.89 24.39 -0.81
N LYS A 219 11.86 23.62 -0.28
CA LYS A 219 13.18 23.44 -0.89
C LYS A 219 13.14 22.77 -2.28
N TYR A 220 12.06 22.06 -2.61
CA TYR A 220 11.87 21.37 -3.89
C TYR A 220 11.02 22.16 -4.88
N VAL A 221 10.50 23.33 -4.50
CA VAL A 221 9.71 24.19 -5.38
C VAL A 221 10.63 24.85 -6.41
N LYS A 222 10.40 24.57 -7.70
CA LYS A 222 11.19 25.11 -8.82
C LYS A 222 10.98 26.61 -9.01
N VAL A 223 9.73 27.08 -8.88
CA VAL A 223 9.34 28.49 -9.02
C VAL A 223 8.55 28.90 -7.79
N GLN A 224 9.15 29.71 -6.94
CA GLN A 224 8.53 30.18 -5.71
C GLN A 224 7.62 31.39 -6.00
N THR A 225 6.31 31.19 -5.87
CA THR A 225 5.32 32.29 -5.89
C THR A 225 5.03 32.74 -4.46
N MET A 226 4.55 33.97 -4.31
CA MET A 226 4.13 34.50 -3.00
C MET A 226 3.12 33.58 -2.32
N LYS A 227 2.16 33.01 -3.07
CA LYS A 227 1.16 32.09 -2.55
C LYS A 227 1.78 30.80 -2.00
N ILE A 228 2.76 30.22 -2.69
CA ILE A 228 3.47 29.01 -2.22
C ILE A 228 4.28 29.33 -0.95
N CYS A 229 5.01 30.45 -0.93
CA CYS A 229 5.78 30.85 0.25
C CYS A 229 4.88 31.15 1.45
N PHE A 230 3.73 31.80 1.23
CA PHE A 230 2.74 32.02 2.27
C PHE A 230 2.17 30.72 2.83
N ALA A 231 1.87 29.74 1.96
CA ALA A 231 1.39 28.42 2.38
C ALA A 231 2.30 27.78 3.46
N ALA A 232 3.63 27.95 3.35
CA ALA A 232 4.61 27.42 4.30
C ALA A 232 4.48 28.01 5.71
N THR A 233 3.93 29.22 5.84
CA THR A 233 3.76 29.91 7.13
C THR A 233 2.51 29.47 7.88
N ILE A 234 1.60 28.77 7.21
CA ILE A 234 0.24 28.46 7.68
C ILE A 234 0.07 27.00 8.05
N SER A 235 0.88 26.14 7.46
CA SER A 235 0.91 24.71 7.76
C SER A 235 0.93 24.45 9.26
N GLU A 236 0.11 23.54 9.73
CA GLU A 236 -0.04 23.22 11.15
C GLU A 236 1.11 22.38 11.73
N ASN A 237 2.23 22.21 11.01
CA ASN A 237 3.34 21.38 11.45
C ASN A 237 4.31 22.17 12.36
N PRO A 238 4.35 21.91 13.68
CA PRO A 238 5.19 22.68 14.62
C PRO A 238 6.69 22.32 14.53
N SER A 239 7.04 21.35 13.68
CA SER A 239 8.40 20.85 13.46
C SER A 239 9.12 21.53 12.29
N ALA A 240 8.44 22.37 11.50
CA ALA A 240 9.12 23.25 10.57
C ALA A 240 9.88 24.30 11.39
N ASP A 241 11.19 24.09 11.56
CA ASP A 241 12.08 24.99 12.26
C ASP A 241 11.82 26.44 11.83
N ARG A 242 11.52 27.29 12.82
CA ARG A 242 11.36 28.75 12.67
C ARG A 242 12.46 29.37 11.80
N HIS A 243 13.66 28.79 11.88
CA HIS A 243 14.86 29.11 11.10
C HIS A 243 14.71 28.96 9.57
N MET A 244 13.94 27.98 9.09
CA MET A 244 13.74 27.77 7.65
C MET A 244 12.74 28.77 7.07
N ILE A 245 11.69 29.10 7.83
CA ILE A 245 10.74 30.18 7.52
C ILE A 245 11.47 31.54 7.52
N GLU A 246 12.42 31.75 8.44
CA GLU A 246 13.26 32.95 8.52
C GLU A 246 14.27 33.10 7.37
N SER A 247 14.59 32.01 6.67
CA SER A 247 15.48 32.04 5.49
C SER A 247 14.78 32.46 4.20
N ILE A 248 13.44 32.49 4.19
CA ILE A 248 12.64 32.96 3.06
C ILE A 248 12.73 34.49 3.04
N ASP A 249 13.47 35.04 2.07
CA ASP A 249 13.58 36.49 1.90
C ASP A 249 12.30 37.06 1.25
N TYR A 250 11.28 37.27 2.08
CA TYR A 250 9.98 37.84 1.67
C TYR A 250 10.13 39.23 1.02
N LYS A 251 11.16 40.01 1.39
CA LYS A 251 11.43 41.32 0.78
C LYS A 251 11.92 41.16 -0.65
N LYS A 252 12.71 40.12 -0.92
CA LYS A 252 13.14 39.75 -2.28
C LYS A 252 11.98 39.22 -3.12
N LEU A 253 11.06 38.43 -2.56
CA LEU A 253 9.88 37.94 -3.29
C LEU A 253 8.89 39.06 -3.65
N ILE A 254 8.64 39.99 -2.73
CA ILE A 254 7.82 41.18 -2.98
C ILE A 254 8.45 42.07 -4.06
N SER A 255 9.78 42.25 -4.04
CA SER A 255 10.49 43.07 -5.04
C SER A 255 10.66 42.40 -6.40
N LEU A 256 10.64 41.06 -6.48
CA LEU A 256 10.71 40.31 -7.74
C LEU A 256 9.37 40.23 -8.49
N GLY A 257 8.24 40.36 -7.79
CA GLY A 257 6.92 40.08 -8.35
C GLY A 257 6.07 41.27 -8.78
N ASN A 258 6.52 42.51 -8.58
CA ASN A 258 5.68 43.71 -8.77
C ASN A 258 4.30 43.61 -8.07
N TYR A 259 4.23 42.92 -6.92
CA TYR A 259 2.95 42.71 -6.25
C TYR A 259 2.45 43.98 -5.55
N SER A 260 1.16 44.28 -5.68
CA SER A 260 0.50 45.39 -4.99
C SER A 260 0.17 45.04 -3.54
N GLN A 261 -0.06 46.04 -2.69
CA GLN A 261 -0.56 45.79 -1.33
C GLN A 261 -1.93 45.07 -1.32
N GLU A 262 -2.74 45.26 -2.37
CA GLU A 262 -4.04 44.60 -2.50
C GLU A 262 -3.88 43.10 -2.75
N GLU A 263 -2.89 42.69 -3.56
CA GLU A 263 -2.60 41.27 -3.82
C GLU A 263 -2.09 40.56 -2.55
N TYR A 264 -1.28 41.26 -1.74
CA TYR A 264 -0.88 40.78 -0.42
C TYR A 264 -2.08 40.59 0.52
N GLN A 265 -2.97 41.59 0.59
CA GLN A 265 -4.12 41.56 1.48
C GLN A 265 -5.12 40.46 1.08
N SER A 266 -5.34 40.28 -0.23
CA SER A 266 -6.17 39.20 -0.76
C SER A 266 -5.59 37.81 -0.45
N LEU A 267 -4.27 37.64 -0.60
CA LEU A 267 -3.58 36.42 -0.18
C LEU A 267 -3.72 36.18 1.32
N PHE A 268 -3.53 37.20 2.15
CA PHE A 268 -3.65 37.12 3.61
C PHE A 268 -5.07 36.72 4.06
N GLU A 269 -6.11 37.26 3.43
CA GLU A 269 -7.51 36.91 3.71
C GLU A 269 -7.85 35.48 3.28
N PHE A 270 -7.42 35.07 2.09
CA PHE A 270 -7.56 33.69 1.62
C PHE A 270 -6.90 32.70 2.58
N VAL A 271 -5.68 33.01 3.01
CA VAL A 271 -4.90 32.25 3.99
C VAL A 271 -5.58 32.18 5.36
N SER A 272 -6.11 33.31 5.84
CA SER A 272 -6.81 33.36 7.13
C SER A 272 -8.06 32.49 7.12
N THR A 273 -8.73 32.41 5.97
CA THR A 273 -9.89 31.54 5.74
C THR A 273 -9.51 30.05 5.80
N LEU A 274 -8.31 29.68 5.35
CA LEU A 274 -7.82 28.29 5.45
C LEU A 274 -7.50 27.87 6.89
N ARG A 275 -6.98 28.80 7.73
CA ARG A 275 -6.67 28.54 9.16
C ARG A 275 -7.90 28.45 10.06
N SER A 276 -8.93 29.23 9.75
CA SER A 276 -10.12 29.35 10.57
C SER A 276 -11.31 29.44 9.64
N PRO A 277 -11.73 28.30 9.07
CA PRO A 277 -12.84 28.30 8.14
C PRO A 277 -14.10 28.81 8.84
N PRO A 278 -14.92 29.61 8.14
CA PRO A 278 -16.10 30.23 8.74
C PRO A 278 -17.03 29.17 9.33
N GLN A 279 -17.43 29.38 10.57
CA GLN A 279 -18.39 28.50 11.25
C GLN A 279 -19.70 28.51 10.47
N TYR A 280 -20.12 27.33 10.02
CA TYR A 280 -21.46 26.88 9.64
C TYR A 280 -22.49 27.98 9.33
N HIS A 281 -22.98 27.96 8.10
CA HIS A 281 -24.12 28.73 7.55
C HIS A 281 -23.82 30.13 7.02
N CYS A 282 -23.18 30.19 5.84
CA CYS A 282 -23.65 31.06 4.77
C CYS A 282 -23.16 30.46 3.46
N GLN A 283 -24.00 30.54 2.42
CA GLN A 283 -23.76 30.10 1.05
C GLN A 283 -22.26 29.97 0.73
N PHE A 284 -21.70 28.77 0.90
CA PHE A 284 -20.35 28.50 0.44
C PHE A 284 -20.42 28.63 -1.07
N ASP A 285 -20.00 29.78 -1.58
CA ASP A 285 -19.98 30.03 -3.00
C ASP A 285 -19.16 28.91 -3.64
N GLN A 286 -19.73 28.22 -4.62
CA GLN A 286 -19.08 27.09 -5.29
C GLN A 286 -17.72 27.50 -5.90
N LYS A 287 -17.49 28.80 -6.08
CA LYS A 287 -16.22 29.40 -6.48
C LYS A 287 -15.10 29.31 -5.45
N LEU A 288 -15.40 29.16 -4.15
CA LEU A 288 -14.42 29.20 -3.04
C LEU A 288 -13.97 27.82 -2.55
N CYS A 289 -14.70 26.74 -2.88
CA CYS A 289 -14.24 25.38 -2.60
C CYS A 289 -13.10 24.98 -3.55
N SER A 290 -11.92 25.45 -3.23
CA SER A 290 -10.67 25.18 -3.93
C SER A 290 -10.02 23.89 -3.42
N LEU A 291 -9.15 23.28 -4.23
CA LEU A 291 -8.32 22.14 -3.84
C LEU A 291 -7.60 22.38 -2.49
N SER A 292 -7.09 23.60 -2.28
CA SER A 292 -6.47 24.06 -1.02
C SER A 292 -7.35 23.95 0.21
N MET A 293 -8.67 24.08 0.06
CA MET A 293 -9.59 23.95 1.17
C MET A 293 -9.79 22.48 1.56
N ILE A 294 -10.01 21.61 0.58
CA ILE A 294 -10.10 20.15 0.79
C ILE A 294 -8.80 19.57 1.35
N LEU A 295 -7.65 20.15 0.97
CA LEU A 295 -6.34 19.76 1.50
C LEU A 295 -6.19 19.93 3.01
N GLN A 296 -6.91 20.89 3.60
CA GLN A 296 -6.89 21.16 5.04
C GLN A 296 -8.09 20.54 5.75
N HIS A 297 -9.27 20.68 5.14
CA HIS A 297 -10.57 20.29 5.71
C HIS A 297 -11.32 19.40 4.72
N PRO A 298 -10.91 18.12 4.57
CA PRO A 298 -11.51 17.22 3.58
C PRO A 298 -13.02 16.98 3.82
N GLU A 299 -13.51 17.16 5.05
CA GLU A 299 -14.92 17.08 5.43
C GLU A 299 -15.81 18.13 4.75
N PHE A 300 -15.23 19.22 4.24
CA PHE A 300 -16.00 20.23 3.52
C PHE A 300 -16.54 19.74 2.19
N ILE A 301 -16.06 18.60 1.69
CA ILE A 301 -16.65 17.99 0.51
C ILE A 301 -18.15 17.72 0.67
N GLN A 302 -18.64 17.50 1.90
CA GLN A 302 -20.06 17.27 2.17
C GLN A 302 -20.95 18.47 1.79
N TYR A 303 -20.38 19.68 1.81
CA TYR A 303 -21.08 20.93 1.48
C TYR A 303 -20.96 21.31 0.00
N ILE A 304 -20.15 20.59 -0.78
CA ILE A 304 -19.97 20.84 -2.20
C ILE A 304 -21.12 20.20 -2.98
N LYS A 305 -21.91 21.04 -3.67
CA LYS A 305 -23.03 20.59 -4.51
C LYS A 305 -22.58 19.79 -5.73
N PHE A 306 -21.53 20.24 -6.41
CA PHE A 306 -20.96 19.58 -7.60
C PHE A 306 -19.58 19.03 -7.28
N LYS A 307 -19.53 17.76 -6.84
CA LYS A 307 -18.30 17.08 -6.46
C LYS A 307 -17.61 16.58 -7.72
N ARG A 308 -16.55 17.28 -8.15
CA ARG A 308 -15.69 16.79 -9.24
C ARG A 308 -14.89 15.57 -8.77
N GLU A 309 -14.55 14.69 -9.70
CA GLU A 309 -13.85 13.44 -9.39
C GLU A 309 -12.51 13.69 -8.69
N GLU A 310 -11.76 14.73 -9.11
CA GLU A 310 -10.46 15.06 -8.53
C GLU A 310 -10.58 15.48 -7.05
N LEU A 311 -11.65 16.21 -6.70
CA LEU A 311 -11.92 16.63 -5.32
C LEU A 311 -12.31 15.43 -4.45
N CYS A 312 -13.14 14.53 -4.98
CA CYS A 312 -13.51 13.29 -4.31
C CYS A 312 -12.29 12.41 -4.04
N LEU A 313 -11.45 12.19 -5.08
CA LEU A 313 -10.24 11.39 -4.98
C LEU A 313 -9.28 11.98 -3.95
N LEU A 314 -9.07 13.30 -3.99
CA LEU A 314 -8.22 13.99 -3.03
C LEU A 314 -8.73 13.85 -1.59
N ALA A 315 -10.01 14.17 -1.37
CA ALA A 315 -10.60 14.13 -0.04
C ALA A 315 -10.54 12.73 0.57
N VAL A 316 -10.88 11.70 -0.22
CA VAL A 316 -10.83 10.29 0.21
C VAL A 316 -9.39 9.80 0.42
N ALA A 317 -8.44 10.27 -0.38
CA ALA A 317 -7.03 9.90 -0.17
C ALA A 317 -6.45 10.50 1.13
N ILE A 318 -6.87 11.72 1.48
CA ILE A 318 -6.52 12.38 2.74
C ILE A 318 -7.18 11.66 3.92
N ASP A 319 -8.52 11.61 3.92
CA ASP A 319 -9.33 10.93 4.94
C ASP A 319 -10.29 9.91 4.28
N PRO A 320 -10.05 8.60 4.46
CA PRO A 320 -10.83 7.57 3.80
C PRO A 320 -12.29 7.47 4.27
N PHE A 321 -12.66 8.01 5.44
CA PHE A 321 -14.04 7.97 5.93
C PHE A 321 -14.94 8.98 5.21
N ILE A 322 -14.34 9.98 4.56
CA ILE A 322 -15.06 11.02 3.80
C ILE A 322 -15.88 10.46 2.64
N ILE A 323 -15.58 9.24 2.17
CA ILE A 323 -16.40 8.54 1.18
C ILE A 323 -17.88 8.47 1.57
N GLY A 324 -18.19 8.43 2.88
CA GLY A 324 -19.57 8.44 3.39
C GLY A 324 -20.36 9.73 3.10
N TYR A 325 -19.68 10.84 2.80
CA TYR A 325 -20.30 12.12 2.43
C TYR A 325 -20.42 12.32 0.90
N ILE A 326 -19.97 11.35 0.12
CA ILE A 326 -20.03 11.36 -1.35
C ILE A 326 -21.25 10.55 -1.77
N ASN A 327 -22.20 11.18 -2.45
CA ASN A 327 -23.44 10.51 -2.89
C ASN A 327 -23.16 9.50 -4.01
N ASP A 328 -22.35 9.88 -5.00
CA ASP A 328 -21.99 9.02 -6.14
C ASP A 328 -20.68 8.28 -5.86
N GLN A 329 -20.71 7.32 -4.93
CA GLN A 329 -19.54 6.50 -4.61
C GLN A 329 -19.16 5.61 -5.81
N THR A 330 -17.94 5.79 -6.34
CA THR A 330 -17.38 4.95 -7.41
C THR A 330 -16.55 3.81 -6.82
N LEU A 331 -16.37 2.73 -7.59
CA LEU A 331 -15.50 1.62 -7.21
C LEU A 331 -14.05 2.08 -6.96
N LEU A 332 -13.54 3.05 -7.73
CA LEU A 332 -12.20 3.60 -7.53
C LEU A 332 -12.07 4.34 -6.20
N LEU A 333 -13.03 5.22 -5.86
CA LEU A 333 -13.04 5.91 -4.57
C LEU A 333 -13.06 4.92 -3.41
N ALA A 334 -13.88 3.89 -3.52
CA ALA A 334 -13.96 2.83 -2.52
C ALA A 334 -12.66 2.04 -2.37
N LEU A 335 -12.00 1.68 -3.47
CA LEU A 335 -10.70 0.99 -3.44
C LEU A 335 -9.64 1.85 -2.77
N ILE A 336 -9.58 3.16 -3.08
CA ILE A 336 -8.65 4.09 -2.43
C ILE A 336 -8.98 4.24 -0.94
N ALA A 337 -10.25 4.39 -0.58
CA ALA A 337 -10.68 4.48 0.82
C ALA A 337 -10.27 3.23 1.63
N CYS A 338 -10.54 2.05 1.07
CA CYS A 338 -10.21 0.78 1.72
C CYS A 338 -8.71 0.50 1.76
N SER A 339 -7.95 0.95 0.75
CA SER A 339 -6.49 0.82 0.75
C SER A 339 -5.85 1.59 1.90
N ARG A 340 -6.33 2.81 2.15
CA ARG A 340 -5.90 3.66 3.28
C ARG A 340 -6.31 3.10 4.64
N ASN A 341 -7.56 2.63 4.76
CA ASN A 341 -8.08 2.06 6.01
C ASN A 341 -9.22 1.07 5.72
N SER A 342 -9.11 -0.19 6.15
CA SER A 342 -10.18 -1.19 5.94
C SER A 342 -11.51 -0.77 6.57
N TYR A 343 -11.49 -0.03 7.68
CA TYR A 343 -12.70 0.34 8.40
C TYR A 343 -13.56 1.36 7.63
N SER A 344 -13.01 2.05 6.63
CA SER A 344 -13.79 2.94 5.76
C SER A 344 -14.85 2.18 4.93
N SER A 345 -14.71 0.86 4.79
CA SER A 345 -15.74 0.00 4.19
C SER A 345 -17.12 0.12 4.86
N THR A 346 -17.16 0.52 6.13
CA THR A 346 -18.42 0.79 6.86
C THR A 346 -19.17 2.02 6.35
N CYS A 347 -18.47 2.97 5.73
CA CYS A 347 -19.04 4.17 5.12
C CYS A 347 -19.44 3.95 3.65
N ILE A 348 -19.11 2.79 3.08
CA ILE A 348 -19.44 2.43 1.69
C ILE A 348 -20.84 1.83 1.62
N HIS A 349 -21.64 2.28 0.65
CA HIS A 349 -22.99 1.75 0.42
C HIS A 349 -22.99 0.25 0.10
N ASP A 350 -23.98 -0.49 0.60
CA ASP A 350 -24.02 -1.96 0.54
C ASP A 350 -23.87 -2.53 -0.88
N LYS A 351 -24.49 -1.89 -1.88
CA LYS A 351 -24.35 -2.28 -3.30
C LYS A 351 -22.89 -2.27 -3.74
N LEU A 352 -22.15 -1.22 -3.41
CA LEU A 352 -20.74 -1.07 -3.76
C LEU A 352 -19.85 -2.00 -2.93
N ARG A 353 -20.20 -2.21 -1.64
CA ARG A 353 -19.48 -3.11 -0.73
C ARG A 353 -19.46 -4.56 -1.22
N ASN A 354 -20.57 -5.06 -1.73
CA ASN A 354 -20.66 -6.42 -2.27
C ASN A 354 -19.78 -6.61 -3.51
N GLU A 355 -19.75 -5.61 -4.39
CA GLU A 355 -18.91 -5.62 -5.60
C GLU A 355 -17.42 -5.55 -5.24
N LEU A 356 -17.07 -4.71 -4.26
CA LEU A 356 -15.72 -4.67 -3.71
C LEU A 356 -15.32 -6.02 -3.13
N ALA A 357 -16.21 -6.75 -2.45
CA ALA A 357 -15.86 -8.07 -1.94
C ALA A 357 -15.47 -9.05 -3.07
N GLY A 358 -16.12 -8.97 -4.24
CA GLY A 358 -15.75 -9.74 -5.44
C GLY A 358 -14.46 -9.28 -6.12
N ILE A 359 -14.09 -8.00 -5.98
CA ILE A 359 -12.81 -7.45 -6.47
C ILE A 359 -11.66 -7.81 -5.52
N LEU A 360 -11.93 -7.72 -4.22
CA LEU A 360 -10.96 -7.89 -3.15
C LEU A 360 -10.79 -9.35 -2.74
N LEU A 361 -11.71 -10.25 -3.14
CA LEU A 361 -11.74 -11.68 -2.82
C LEU A 361 -11.46 -11.93 -1.32
N PHE A 362 -12.34 -11.44 -0.45
CA PHE A 362 -12.30 -11.73 0.99
C PHE A 362 -12.41 -13.23 1.29
#